data_AF-A0A7Z9WXZ6-F1
#
_entry.id   AF-A0A7Z9WXZ6-F1
#
_cell.length_a   1.000
_cell.length_b   1.000
_cell.length_c   1.000
_cell.angle_alpha   90.00
_cell.angle_beta   90.00
_cell.angle_gamma   90.00
#
_symmetry.space_group_name_H-M   'P 1'
#
loop_
_entity.id
_entity.type
_entity.pdbx_description
1 polymer ?
#
loop_
_entity_poly.entity_id
_entity_poly.type
_entity_poly.pdbx_seq_one_letter_code
_entity_poly.pdbx_strand_id
1 'polypeptide(L)'
;QVRMGNDERMATPIAYMDWPFDGLSVGYAYRWGVESMGTGRIRFCYGRGFETGLEIEGQNDTMADMDFGGFSWDLMKKGNRFMNIQSFMAFDVFNYPSFSSDFVNFGAAFPPDQGGFGERMVVGNISHSSVVYQDKVADFNFFAVGGWSVTDPNKNGMFNDYAGMGAAQQMAGMGMSQDMINGALTQMGMEGTPHTDSENGYSVYLGARYDFDSIGLKLGAEWNYGSEYWIAMNPGNDDLFLGKLGARGNVFEVYGIYDLPTGEAISKYAKTFIRLGWQHYEYDYSGSMDWNAKPYDLDDSAELSQINMVDGMSGRSTVESADQVYLTFEAYF
;
A
#
# COMPACT_ATOMS: atom_id res chain seq x y z
N GLN A 1 12.22 1.61 11.89
CA GLN A 1 13.15 2.02 12.98
C GLN A 1 14.26 2.92 12.45
N VAL A 2 15.04 2.46 11.47
CA VAL A 2 16.07 3.30 10.80
C VAL A 2 15.46 4.60 10.26
N ARG A 3 14.29 4.50 9.60
CA ARG A 3 13.49 5.67 9.19
C ARG A 3 13.06 6.57 10.36
N MET A 4 12.63 6.00 11.49
CA MET A 4 12.03 6.76 12.61
C MET A 4 13.06 7.44 13.53
N GLY A 5 14.35 7.41 13.22
CA GLY A 5 15.38 8.08 14.04
C GLY A 5 15.61 7.50 15.44
N ASN A 6 14.85 6.49 15.87
CA ASN A 6 14.96 5.86 17.19
C ASN A 6 16.27 5.09 17.37
N ASP A 7 16.87 5.19 18.57
CA ASP A 7 18.13 4.50 18.90
C ASP A 7 17.89 3.00 19.13
N GLU A 8 16.73 2.67 19.68
CA GLU A 8 16.33 1.30 19.96
C GLU A 8 15.05 0.91 19.24
N ARG A 9 14.85 -0.41 19.15
CA ARG A 9 13.71 -0.98 18.47
C ARG A 9 12.50 -1.01 19.40
N MET A 10 11.53 -0.14 19.12
CA MET A 10 10.30 -0.05 19.91
C MET A 10 9.33 -1.23 19.65
N ALA A 11 9.20 -1.66 18.39
CA ALA A 11 8.28 -2.73 17.98
C ALA A 11 8.84 -3.57 16.82
N THR A 12 8.10 -4.60 16.38
CA THR A 12 8.39 -5.25 15.09
C THR A 12 8.20 -4.21 13.99
N PRO A 13 9.23 -3.90 13.18
CA PRO A 13 9.07 -2.98 12.07
C PRO A 13 8.09 -3.58 11.07
N ILE A 14 7.10 -2.78 10.71
CA ILE A 14 6.11 -3.11 9.69
C ILE A 14 6.64 -2.52 8.39
N ALA A 15 6.71 -3.34 7.34
CA ALA A 15 7.20 -2.89 6.05
C ALA A 15 6.08 -2.22 5.25
N TYR A 16 4.97 -2.92 5.03
CA TYR A 16 3.89 -2.44 4.17
C TYR A 16 2.50 -2.57 4.82
N MET A 17 2.30 -3.51 5.75
CA MET A 17 0.98 -3.75 6.35
C MET A 17 0.59 -2.64 7.33
N ASP A 18 -0.26 -1.72 6.92
CA ASP A 18 -0.82 -0.65 7.75
C ASP A 18 -2.32 -0.47 7.48
N TRP A 19 -3.03 -1.59 7.53
CA TRP A 19 -4.48 -1.62 7.43
C TRP A 19 -5.08 -1.69 8.83
N PRO A 20 -5.99 -0.77 9.21
CA PRO A 20 -6.68 -0.86 10.49
C PRO A 20 -7.64 -2.05 10.51
N PHE A 21 -7.58 -2.86 11.56
CA PHE A 21 -8.55 -3.91 11.85
C PHE A 21 -8.84 -3.96 13.35
N ASP A 22 -10.08 -4.27 13.72
CA ASP A 22 -10.42 -4.66 15.09
C ASP A 22 -10.27 -6.18 15.21
N GLY A 23 -9.50 -6.64 16.19
CA GLY A 23 -9.16 -8.05 16.25
C GLY A 23 -8.24 -8.46 17.38
N LEU A 24 -7.64 -9.63 17.20
CA LEU A 24 -6.75 -10.25 18.17
C LEU A 24 -5.37 -10.50 17.56
N SER A 25 -4.36 -10.41 18.40
CA SER A 25 -3.02 -10.93 18.11
C SER A 25 -2.56 -11.83 19.24
N VAL A 26 -2.21 -13.07 18.91
CA VAL A 26 -1.69 -14.05 19.86
C VAL A 26 -0.33 -14.50 19.38
N GLY A 27 0.66 -14.50 20.27
CA GLY A 27 2.02 -14.83 19.89
C GLY A 27 2.78 -15.67 20.91
N TYR A 28 3.77 -16.37 20.39
CA TYR A 28 4.72 -17.16 21.16
C TYR A 28 6.14 -16.69 20.88
N ALA A 29 6.89 -16.41 21.94
CA ALA A 29 8.29 -16.00 21.87
C ALA A 29 9.19 -17.15 22.32
N TYR A 30 10.31 -17.32 21.63
CA TYR A 30 11.20 -18.46 21.86
C TYR A 30 12.66 -18.09 21.60
N ARG A 31 13.56 -19.01 21.95
CA ARG A 31 15.00 -18.93 21.70
C ARG A 31 15.38 -20.05 20.75
N TRP A 32 16.17 -19.73 19.72
CA TRP A 32 16.59 -20.71 18.73
C TRP A 32 17.62 -21.73 19.25
N GLY A 33 18.33 -21.40 20.34
CA GLY A 33 19.47 -22.20 20.83
C GLY A 33 20.73 -22.08 19.97
N VAL A 34 20.60 -21.65 18.71
CA VAL A 34 21.73 -21.26 17.85
C VAL A 34 22.05 -19.78 18.05
N GLU A 35 23.28 -19.49 18.45
CA GLU A 35 23.68 -18.14 18.86
C GLU A 35 23.50 -17.09 17.76
N SER A 36 23.65 -17.45 16.48
CA SER A 36 23.51 -16.53 15.34
C SER A 36 22.08 -16.02 15.14
N MET A 37 21.07 -16.78 15.55
CA MET A 37 19.64 -16.47 15.33
C MET A 37 19.00 -15.71 16.51
N GLY A 38 19.57 -15.85 17.71
CA GLY A 38 19.08 -15.20 18.92
C GLY A 38 17.66 -15.63 19.30
N THR A 39 16.75 -14.67 19.43
CA THR A 39 15.34 -14.92 19.80
C THR A 39 14.42 -14.86 18.59
N GLY A 40 13.36 -15.66 18.60
CA GLY A 40 12.28 -15.59 17.62
C GLY A 40 10.93 -15.27 18.28
N ARG A 41 9.98 -14.80 17.48
CA ARG A 41 8.59 -14.60 17.92
C ARG A 41 7.65 -14.77 16.74
N ILE A 42 6.67 -15.66 16.85
CA ILE A 42 5.59 -15.79 15.87
C ILE A 42 4.30 -15.25 16.48
N ARG A 43 3.54 -14.48 15.71
CA ARG A 43 2.22 -13.97 16.06
C ARG A 43 1.24 -14.37 14.97
N PHE A 44 0.10 -14.87 15.37
CA PHE A 44 -1.10 -14.92 14.55
C PHE A 44 -1.89 -13.63 14.79
N CYS A 45 -2.38 -13.02 13.72
CA CYS A 45 -3.28 -11.89 13.76
C CYS A 45 -4.56 -12.25 13.00
N TYR A 46 -5.70 -11.88 13.55
CA TYR A 46 -6.99 -11.98 12.88
C TYR A 46 -7.85 -10.81 13.31
N GLY A 47 -8.61 -10.22 12.39
CA GLY A 47 -9.54 -9.17 12.71
C GLY A 47 -10.49 -8.87 11.57
N ARG A 48 -11.43 -7.98 11.84
CA ARG A 48 -12.40 -7.48 10.87
C ARG A 48 -12.07 -6.03 10.53
N GLY A 49 -11.95 -5.74 9.24
CA GLY A 49 -11.65 -4.40 8.72
C GLY A 49 -12.90 -3.60 8.35
N PHE A 50 -13.96 -4.28 7.93
CA PHE A 50 -15.25 -3.68 7.58
C PHE A 50 -16.39 -4.61 7.97
N GLU A 51 -17.48 -4.01 8.47
CA GLU A 51 -18.69 -4.68 8.93
C GLU A 51 -19.87 -4.12 8.14
N THR A 52 -20.66 -4.98 7.49
CA THR A 52 -21.82 -4.57 6.69
C THR A 52 -23.04 -4.22 7.54
N GLY A 53 -23.03 -4.61 8.82
CA GLY A 53 -24.08 -4.36 9.80
C GLY A 53 -25.03 -5.54 9.94
N LEU A 54 -26.18 -5.33 10.60
CA LEU A 54 -27.17 -6.40 10.76
C LEU A 54 -27.85 -6.67 9.41
N GLU A 55 -27.56 -7.82 8.80
CA GLU A 55 -28.26 -8.30 7.60
C GLU A 55 -29.75 -8.43 7.89
N ILE A 56 -30.59 -7.71 7.15
CA ILE A 56 -32.05 -7.87 7.19
C ILE A 56 -32.43 -8.88 6.12
N GLU A 57 -32.97 -10.03 6.53
CA GLU A 57 -33.42 -11.08 5.60
C GLU A 57 -34.32 -10.49 4.49
N GLY A 58 -33.91 -10.68 3.23
CA GLY A 58 -34.69 -10.31 2.04
C GLY A 58 -34.22 -9.06 1.28
N GLN A 59 -33.16 -8.38 1.72
CA GLN A 59 -32.41 -7.47 0.84
C GLN A 59 -31.32 -8.25 0.09
N ASN A 60 -31.14 -7.97 -1.20
CA ASN A 60 -29.99 -8.48 -1.96
C ASN A 60 -28.74 -7.83 -1.38
N ASP A 61 -28.06 -8.51 -0.46
CA ASP A 61 -26.79 -8.01 0.07
C ASP A 61 -25.68 -8.39 -0.91
N THR A 62 -25.13 -7.39 -1.59
CA THR A 62 -23.98 -7.51 -2.49
C THR A 62 -22.65 -7.34 -1.76
N MET A 63 -22.72 -7.14 -0.44
CA MET A 63 -21.58 -6.93 0.43
C MET A 63 -21.43 -8.08 1.43
N ALA A 64 -20.19 -8.33 1.82
CA ALA A 64 -19.83 -9.21 2.92
C ALA A 64 -18.91 -8.46 3.89
N ASP A 65 -18.77 -8.98 5.10
CA ASP A 65 -17.76 -8.50 6.05
C ASP A 65 -16.36 -8.73 5.48
N MET A 66 -15.51 -7.70 5.59
CA MET A 66 -14.11 -7.82 5.19
C MET A 66 -13.29 -8.28 6.39
N ASP A 67 -12.82 -9.51 6.35
CA ASP A 67 -11.95 -10.07 7.38
C ASP A 67 -10.48 -10.05 6.93
N PHE A 68 -9.58 -10.09 7.90
CA PHE A 68 -8.14 -10.08 7.71
C PHE A 68 -7.48 -11.11 8.62
N GLY A 69 -6.51 -11.87 8.10
CA GLY A 69 -5.81 -12.87 8.91
C GLY A 69 -4.42 -13.20 8.40
N GLY A 70 -3.54 -13.62 9.30
CA GLY A 70 -2.22 -14.11 8.92
C GLY A 70 -1.21 -14.15 10.05
N PHE A 71 0.06 -14.12 9.67
CA PHE A 71 1.19 -14.31 10.58
C PHE A 71 2.24 -13.21 10.46
N SER A 72 2.79 -12.82 11.60
CA SER A 72 4.01 -12.01 11.71
C SER A 72 5.06 -12.76 12.50
N TRP A 73 6.15 -13.10 11.83
CA TRP A 73 7.22 -13.94 12.35
C TRP A 73 8.53 -13.17 12.40
N ASP A 74 8.94 -12.76 13.60
CA ASP A 74 10.31 -12.36 13.90
C ASP A 74 11.18 -13.62 13.84
N LEU A 75 11.71 -13.93 12.66
CA LEU A 75 12.55 -15.11 12.41
C LEU A 75 13.87 -15.01 13.17
N MET A 76 14.50 -13.83 13.19
CA MET A 76 15.79 -13.62 13.83
C MET A 76 15.81 -12.29 14.56
N LYS A 77 16.33 -12.30 15.79
CA LYS A 77 16.66 -11.10 16.56
C LYS A 77 17.91 -11.34 17.39
N LYS A 78 19.02 -10.70 17.00
CA LYS A 78 20.29 -10.72 17.73
C LYS A 78 21.01 -9.38 17.61
N GLY A 79 21.14 -8.64 18.72
CA GLY A 79 21.72 -7.31 18.69
C GLY A 79 20.95 -6.41 17.72
N ASN A 80 21.66 -5.79 16.78
CA ASN A 80 21.06 -4.94 15.74
C ASN A 80 20.43 -5.74 14.59
N ARG A 81 20.82 -7.01 14.43
CA ARG A 81 20.34 -7.85 13.34
C ARG A 81 18.93 -8.32 13.59
N PHE A 82 18.07 -8.11 12.60
CA PHE A 82 16.69 -8.51 12.66
C PHE A 82 16.20 -9.01 11.31
N MET A 83 15.43 -10.10 11.33
CA MET A 83 14.68 -10.57 10.18
C MET A 83 13.24 -10.87 10.57
N ASN A 84 12.31 -10.35 9.79
CA ASN A 84 10.88 -10.60 9.96
C ASN A 84 10.25 -11.03 8.65
N ILE A 85 9.28 -11.92 8.76
CA ILE A 85 8.43 -12.36 7.67
C ILE A 85 6.99 -12.07 8.09
N GLN A 86 6.22 -11.45 7.21
CA GLN A 86 4.80 -11.21 7.37
C GLN A 86 4.07 -11.84 6.20
N SER A 87 2.94 -12.48 6.45
CA SER A 87 2.08 -13.02 5.41
C SER A 87 0.65 -12.93 5.89
N PHE A 88 -0.17 -12.22 5.14
CA PHE A 88 -1.54 -11.92 5.49
C PHE A 88 -2.46 -12.05 4.29
N MET A 89 -3.74 -12.23 4.57
CA MET A 89 -4.81 -12.27 3.59
C MET A 89 -5.94 -11.36 4.07
N ALA A 90 -6.37 -10.47 3.19
CA ALA A 90 -7.64 -9.77 3.28
C ALA A 90 -8.67 -10.54 2.46
N PHE A 91 -9.77 -10.90 3.12
CA PHE A 91 -10.89 -11.61 2.54
C PHE A 91 -11.99 -10.62 2.19
N ASP A 92 -12.70 -10.89 1.10
CA ASP A 92 -13.88 -10.15 0.69
C ASP A 92 -13.65 -8.63 0.63
N VAL A 93 -12.53 -8.23 0.04
CA VAL A 93 -12.16 -6.84 -0.19
C VAL A 93 -13.22 -6.18 -1.05
N PHE A 94 -13.65 -4.97 -0.67
CA PHE A 94 -14.65 -4.18 -1.37
C PHE A 94 -14.04 -3.19 -2.36
N ASN A 95 -14.85 -2.72 -3.31
CA ASN A 95 -14.41 -1.73 -4.30
C ASN A 95 -14.16 -0.33 -3.71
N TYR A 96 -15.00 0.14 -2.79
CA TYR A 96 -14.78 1.40 -2.08
C TYR A 96 -15.38 1.37 -0.66
N PRO A 97 -14.80 2.11 0.31
CA PRO A 97 -15.23 2.04 1.69
C PRO A 97 -16.58 2.75 1.89
N SER A 98 -17.24 2.47 3.01
CA SER A 98 -18.31 3.36 3.48
C SER A 98 -17.74 4.71 3.88
N PHE A 99 -18.41 5.78 3.47
CA PHE A 99 -18.10 7.14 3.90
C PHE A 99 -18.91 7.49 5.15
N SER A 100 -18.40 8.42 5.97
CA SER A 100 -19.10 8.90 7.16
C SER A 100 -20.29 9.83 6.84
N SER A 101 -20.37 10.32 5.60
CA SER A 101 -21.42 11.21 5.13
C SER A 101 -22.35 10.50 4.17
N ASP A 102 -23.64 10.48 4.47
CA ASP A 102 -24.68 9.90 3.61
C ASP A 102 -24.73 10.57 2.22
N PHE A 103 -24.43 11.88 2.16
CA PHE A 103 -24.34 12.59 0.89
C PHE A 103 -23.18 12.07 0.02
N VAL A 104 -22.03 11.79 0.65
CA VAL A 104 -20.87 11.24 -0.06
C VAL A 104 -21.14 9.79 -0.46
N ASN A 105 -21.77 8.98 0.39
CA ASN A 105 -22.20 7.62 0.04
C ASN A 105 -23.17 7.61 -1.14
N PHE A 106 -24.15 8.53 -1.14
CA PHE A 106 -25.10 8.68 -2.25
C PHE A 106 -24.39 9.04 -3.56
N GLY A 107 -23.46 10.00 -3.52
CA GLY A 107 -22.65 10.38 -4.68
C GLY A 107 -21.75 9.23 -5.17
N ALA A 108 -21.12 8.50 -4.25
CA ALA A 108 -20.27 7.37 -4.55
C ALA A 108 -21.02 6.22 -5.22
N ALA A 109 -22.33 6.05 -4.95
CA ALA A 109 -23.14 5.01 -5.57
C ALA A 109 -23.55 5.32 -7.02
N PHE A 110 -23.32 6.55 -7.53
CA PHE A 110 -23.56 6.84 -8.94
C PHE A 110 -22.66 6.00 -9.83
N PRO A 111 -23.10 5.67 -11.06
CA PRO A 111 -22.23 4.94 -11.98
C PRO A 111 -20.99 5.79 -12.35
N PRO A 112 -19.88 5.16 -12.77
CA PRO A 112 -18.63 5.86 -13.07
C PRO A 112 -18.76 7.00 -14.10
N ASP A 113 -19.67 6.87 -15.08
CA ASP A 113 -19.95 7.90 -16.08
C ASP A 113 -20.59 9.19 -15.51
N GLN A 114 -21.08 9.14 -14.28
CA GLN A 114 -21.65 10.24 -13.51
C GLN A 114 -20.74 10.69 -12.36
N GLY A 115 -19.50 10.18 -12.29
CA GLY A 115 -18.50 10.56 -11.31
C GLY A 115 -18.58 9.82 -9.97
N GLY A 116 -19.37 8.74 -9.88
CA GLY A 116 -19.37 7.82 -8.73
C GLY A 116 -18.48 6.59 -8.96
N PHE A 117 -18.62 5.60 -8.09
CA PHE A 117 -17.88 4.32 -8.11
C PHE A 117 -18.78 3.12 -8.49
N GLY A 118 -20.07 3.35 -8.74
CA GLY A 118 -21.07 2.31 -8.97
C GLY A 118 -21.59 1.69 -7.68
N GLU A 119 -22.24 0.53 -7.79
CA GLU A 119 -22.69 -0.22 -6.61
C GLU A 119 -21.49 -0.69 -5.77
N ARG A 120 -21.60 -0.58 -4.45
CA ARG A 120 -20.59 -1.13 -3.55
C ARG A 120 -20.68 -2.65 -3.58
N MET A 121 -19.56 -3.32 -3.80
CA MET A 121 -19.53 -4.77 -3.95
C MET A 121 -18.20 -5.35 -3.46
N VAL A 122 -18.24 -6.62 -3.07
CA VAL A 122 -17.01 -7.43 -2.85
C VAL A 122 -16.36 -7.70 -4.19
N VAL A 123 -15.06 -7.46 -4.33
CA VAL A 123 -14.29 -7.65 -5.57
C VAL A 123 -13.35 -8.86 -5.54
N GLY A 124 -13.01 -9.37 -4.37
CA GLY A 124 -12.15 -10.56 -4.25
C GLY A 124 -11.32 -10.57 -2.99
N ASN A 125 -10.24 -11.35 -3.00
CA ASN A 125 -9.28 -11.44 -1.90
C ASN A 125 -7.94 -10.82 -2.29
N ILE A 126 -7.16 -10.39 -1.29
CA ILE A 126 -5.78 -9.94 -1.48
C ILE A 126 -4.89 -10.66 -0.49
N SER A 127 -3.90 -11.39 -0.99
CA SER A 127 -2.81 -11.92 -0.17
C SER A 127 -1.61 -10.99 -0.24
N HIS A 128 -0.90 -10.81 0.86
CA HIS A 128 0.28 -9.95 0.93
C HIS A 128 1.32 -10.52 1.87
N SER A 129 2.54 -10.67 1.36
CA SER A 129 3.69 -11.15 2.10
C SER A 129 4.84 -10.18 2.00
N SER A 130 5.61 -10.07 3.08
CA SER A 130 6.83 -9.27 3.08
C SER A 130 7.92 -9.88 3.95
N VAL A 131 9.16 -9.61 3.57
CA VAL A 131 10.36 -9.96 4.33
C VAL A 131 11.12 -8.69 4.60
N VAL A 132 11.54 -8.51 5.84
CA VAL A 132 12.42 -7.41 6.27
C VAL A 132 13.70 -8.01 6.81
N TYR A 133 14.84 -7.51 6.36
CA TYR A 133 16.13 -7.67 7.01
C TYR A 133 16.69 -6.31 7.36
N GLN A 134 17.25 -6.16 8.56
CA GLN A 134 18.02 -4.97 8.94
C GLN A 134 19.21 -5.36 9.81
N ASP A 135 20.28 -4.57 9.73
CA ASP A 135 21.44 -4.70 10.60
C ASP A 135 22.13 -3.32 10.78
N LYS A 136 23.06 -3.25 11.73
CA LYS A 136 23.93 -2.09 11.94
C LYS A 136 25.37 -2.57 12.14
N VAL A 137 26.28 -2.03 11.33
CA VAL A 137 27.72 -2.28 11.39
C VAL A 137 28.43 -0.96 11.68
N ALA A 138 29.07 -0.86 12.85
CA ALA A 138 29.55 0.42 13.38
C ALA A 138 28.43 1.47 13.34
N ASP A 139 28.66 2.63 12.72
CA ASP A 139 27.69 3.72 12.63
C ASP A 139 26.78 3.64 11.39
N PHE A 140 26.91 2.57 10.61
CA PHE A 140 26.15 2.35 9.39
C PHE A 140 24.97 1.40 9.63
N ASN A 141 23.76 1.91 9.44
CA ASN A 141 22.51 1.17 9.52
C ASN A 141 22.04 0.87 8.11
N PHE A 142 21.47 -0.31 7.88
CA PHE A 142 20.86 -0.64 6.60
C PHE A 142 19.69 -1.61 6.77
N PHE A 143 18.81 -1.59 5.78
CA PHE A 143 17.72 -2.54 5.67
C PHE A 143 17.46 -2.90 4.21
N ALA A 144 16.87 -4.08 4.03
CA ALA A 144 16.35 -4.57 2.77
C ALA A 144 15.01 -5.22 3.02
N VAL A 145 14.06 -4.95 2.13
CA VAL A 145 12.69 -5.42 2.21
C VAL A 145 12.27 -5.94 0.84
N GLY A 146 11.59 -7.08 0.84
CA GLY A 146 10.88 -7.60 -0.33
C GLY A 146 9.40 -7.75 0.00
N GLY A 147 8.54 -7.39 -0.95
CA GLY A 147 7.09 -7.51 -0.88
C GLY A 147 6.55 -8.34 -2.04
N TRP A 148 5.46 -9.07 -1.78
CA TRP A 148 4.70 -9.81 -2.78
C TRP A 148 3.21 -9.75 -2.44
N SER A 149 2.39 -9.25 -3.38
CA SER A 149 0.94 -9.21 -3.29
C SER A 149 0.33 -10.09 -4.38
N VAL A 150 -0.80 -10.73 -4.07
CA VAL A 150 -1.61 -11.49 -5.03
C VAL A 150 -3.05 -11.03 -4.90
N THR A 151 -3.65 -10.60 -6.00
CA THR A 151 -5.10 -10.39 -6.08
C THR A 151 -5.77 -11.67 -6.57
N ASP A 152 -6.91 -11.98 -5.98
CA ASP A 152 -7.75 -13.13 -6.35
C ASP A 152 -9.18 -12.62 -6.56
N PRO A 153 -9.49 -12.11 -7.77
CA PRO A 153 -10.76 -11.46 -8.03
C PRO A 153 -11.92 -12.45 -8.07
N ASN A 154 -13.10 -11.99 -7.67
CA ASN A 154 -14.35 -12.68 -7.99
C ASN A 154 -14.92 -12.16 -9.32
N LYS A 155 -16.17 -12.53 -9.64
CA LYS A 155 -16.86 -12.12 -10.89
C LYS A 155 -16.98 -10.60 -11.11
N ASN A 156 -16.82 -9.80 -10.08
CA ASN A 156 -16.89 -8.33 -10.12
C ASN A 156 -15.54 -7.70 -10.54
N GLY A 157 -14.47 -8.50 -10.51
CA GLY A 157 -13.14 -8.17 -10.98
C GLY A 157 -12.36 -7.21 -10.09
N MET A 158 -11.04 -7.25 -10.21
CA MET A 158 -10.08 -6.30 -9.64
C MET A 158 -9.20 -5.81 -10.79
N PHE A 159 -8.64 -4.60 -10.72
CA PHE A 159 -7.89 -4.00 -11.83
C PHE A 159 -8.72 -3.90 -13.13
N ASN A 160 -10.01 -3.62 -13.00
CA ASN A 160 -10.92 -3.45 -14.11
C ASN A 160 -10.51 -2.27 -15.02
N ASP A 161 -10.56 -2.50 -16.32
CA ASP A 161 -10.42 -1.46 -17.34
C ASP A 161 -11.74 -0.67 -17.46
N TYR A 162 -11.93 0.31 -16.59
CA TYR A 162 -13.13 1.16 -16.60
C TYR A 162 -13.29 1.96 -17.91
N ALA A 163 -12.20 2.27 -18.61
CA ALA A 163 -12.28 2.92 -19.91
C ALA A 163 -12.88 1.96 -20.94
N GLY A 164 -12.39 0.72 -20.98
CA GLY A 164 -12.84 -0.33 -21.89
C GLY A 164 -14.27 -0.76 -21.61
N MET A 165 -14.63 -0.93 -20.34
CA MET A 165 -16.00 -1.22 -19.89
C MET A 165 -16.97 -0.08 -20.26
N GLY A 166 -16.56 1.18 -20.06
CA GLY A 166 -17.37 2.35 -20.45
C GLY A 166 -17.59 2.42 -21.96
N ALA A 167 -16.53 2.21 -22.75
CA ALA A 167 -16.62 2.15 -24.21
C ALA A 167 -17.51 0.99 -24.69
N ALA A 168 -17.40 -0.19 -24.06
CA ALA A 168 -18.24 -1.35 -24.33
C ALA A 168 -19.74 -1.02 -24.13
N GLN A 169 -20.07 -0.37 -23.02
CA GLN A 169 -21.43 0.05 -22.69
C GLN A 169 -21.98 1.05 -23.72
N GLN A 170 -21.17 2.03 -24.13
CA GLN A 170 -21.56 3.01 -25.14
C GLN A 170 -21.86 2.33 -26.50
N MET A 171 -20.98 1.45 -26.96
CA MET A 171 -21.16 0.72 -28.22
C MET A 171 -22.38 -0.21 -28.19
N ALA A 172 -22.62 -0.89 -27.05
CA ALA A 172 -23.83 -1.69 -26.85
C ALA A 172 -25.10 -0.81 -26.94
N GLY A 173 -25.08 0.40 -26.36
CA GLY A 173 -26.16 1.37 -26.47
C GLY A 173 -26.43 1.86 -27.90
N MET A 174 -25.44 1.80 -28.78
CA MET A 174 -25.57 2.07 -30.22
C MET A 174 -26.08 0.87 -31.02
N GLY A 175 -26.36 -0.26 -30.38
CA GLY A 175 -26.89 -1.48 -31.02
C GLY A 175 -25.84 -2.36 -31.70
N MET A 176 -24.56 -2.19 -31.38
CA MET A 176 -23.50 -3.06 -31.88
C MET A 176 -23.60 -4.46 -31.24
N SER A 177 -23.28 -5.51 -32.01
CA SER A 177 -23.21 -6.87 -31.47
C SER A 177 -21.97 -7.05 -30.58
N GLN A 178 -22.04 -7.97 -29.62
CA GLN A 178 -20.91 -8.25 -28.72
C GLN A 178 -19.62 -8.62 -29.44
N ASP A 179 -19.70 -9.41 -30.52
CA ASP A 179 -18.51 -9.76 -31.31
C ASP A 179 -17.83 -8.52 -31.92
N MET A 180 -18.63 -7.53 -32.34
CA MET A 180 -18.12 -6.29 -32.91
C MET A 180 -17.50 -5.40 -31.82
N ILE A 181 -18.11 -5.36 -30.63
CA ILE A 181 -17.59 -4.65 -29.46
C ILE A 181 -16.25 -5.23 -29.03
N ASN A 182 -16.19 -6.55 -28.80
CA ASN A 182 -14.96 -7.24 -28.41
C ASN A 182 -13.85 -7.02 -29.45
N GLY A 183 -14.18 -7.15 -30.74
CA GLY A 183 -13.24 -6.88 -31.83
C GLY A 183 -12.69 -5.46 -31.84
N ALA A 184 -13.53 -4.45 -31.57
CA ALA A 184 -13.12 -3.06 -31.49
C ALA A 184 -12.23 -2.78 -30.27
N LEU A 185 -12.60 -3.27 -29.08
CA LEU A 185 -11.84 -3.09 -27.85
C LEU A 185 -10.46 -3.77 -27.92
N THR A 186 -10.39 -4.98 -28.48
CA THR A 186 -9.11 -5.67 -28.72
C THR A 186 -8.19 -4.86 -29.62
N GLN A 187 -8.72 -4.19 -30.66
CA GLN A 187 -7.92 -3.30 -31.51
C GLN A 187 -7.42 -2.05 -30.78
N MET A 188 -8.10 -1.64 -29.71
CA MET A 188 -7.74 -0.50 -28.87
C MET A 188 -6.90 -0.89 -27.66
N GLY A 189 -6.64 -2.18 -27.43
CA GLY A 189 -5.92 -2.66 -26.25
C GLY A 189 -6.71 -2.52 -24.95
N MET A 190 -8.05 -2.60 -25.03
CA MET A 190 -8.96 -2.37 -23.91
C MET A 190 -9.76 -3.63 -23.56
N GLU A 191 -10.18 -3.72 -22.30
CA GLU A 191 -11.01 -4.82 -21.80
C GLU A 191 -12.43 -4.32 -21.47
N GLY A 192 -13.44 -4.97 -22.09
CA GLY A 192 -14.85 -4.58 -21.94
C GLY A 192 -15.59 -5.28 -20.80
N THR A 193 -14.90 -6.15 -20.06
CA THR A 193 -15.46 -7.00 -19.01
C THR A 193 -14.63 -6.90 -17.75
N PRO A 194 -15.19 -7.24 -16.58
CA PRO A 194 -14.41 -7.31 -15.35
C PRO A 194 -13.18 -8.19 -15.50
N HIS A 195 -12.05 -7.75 -14.93
CA HIS A 195 -10.80 -8.48 -14.92
C HIS A 195 -10.81 -9.49 -13.77
N THR A 196 -10.95 -10.77 -14.12
CA THR A 196 -11.14 -11.87 -13.15
C THR A 196 -9.91 -12.75 -12.95
N ASP A 197 -8.81 -12.42 -13.62
CA ASP A 197 -7.58 -13.19 -13.50
C ASP A 197 -6.78 -12.75 -12.26
N SER A 198 -6.06 -13.69 -11.64
CA SER A 198 -5.25 -13.38 -10.47
C SER A 198 -3.96 -12.68 -10.88
N GLU A 199 -3.64 -11.55 -10.24
CA GLU A 199 -2.44 -10.78 -10.56
C GLU A 199 -1.41 -10.77 -9.44
N ASN A 200 -0.13 -10.68 -9.83
CA ASN A 200 1.00 -10.69 -8.91
C ASN A 200 1.72 -9.34 -8.90
N GLY A 201 1.82 -8.74 -7.73
CA GLY A 201 2.57 -7.51 -7.48
C GLY A 201 3.81 -7.76 -6.65
N TYR A 202 4.89 -7.05 -6.93
CA TYR A 202 6.17 -7.18 -6.22
C TYR A 202 6.70 -5.81 -5.80
N SER A 203 7.42 -5.78 -4.69
CA SER A 203 8.13 -4.58 -4.26
C SER A 203 9.51 -4.90 -3.70
N VAL A 204 10.44 -3.97 -3.91
CA VAL A 204 11.75 -3.95 -3.28
C VAL A 204 11.91 -2.62 -2.56
N TYR A 205 12.40 -2.67 -1.33
CA TYR A 205 12.66 -1.45 -0.57
C TYR A 205 13.98 -1.55 0.19
N LEU A 206 14.92 -0.68 -0.18
CA LEU A 206 16.28 -0.66 0.35
C LEU A 206 16.53 0.69 1.02
N GLY A 207 17.35 0.66 2.06
CA GLY A 207 17.78 1.89 2.69
C GLY A 207 19.02 1.75 3.54
N ALA A 208 19.73 2.85 3.66
CA ALA A 208 20.92 2.98 4.46
C ALA A 208 20.95 4.32 5.18
N ARG A 209 21.57 4.35 6.36
CA ARG A 209 21.74 5.57 7.16
C ARG A 209 23.06 5.52 7.91
N TYR A 210 23.83 6.60 7.81
CA TYR A 210 25.05 6.79 8.59
C TYR A 210 24.77 7.75 9.76
N ASP A 211 25.19 7.34 10.97
CA ASP A 211 25.00 8.11 12.20
C ASP A 211 26.30 8.84 12.58
N PHE A 212 26.32 10.17 12.50
CA PHE A 212 27.41 11.02 13.00
C PHE A 212 27.16 11.36 14.47
N ASP A 213 27.34 10.38 15.35
CA ASP A 213 26.99 10.46 16.78
C ASP A 213 27.66 11.65 17.51
N SER A 214 28.86 12.04 17.10
CA SER A 214 29.62 13.16 17.72
C SER A 214 28.95 14.52 17.58
N ILE A 215 28.06 14.67 16.60
CA ILE A 215 27.34 15.93 16.30
C ILE A 215 25.82 15.74 16.27
N GLY A 216 25.31 14.55 16.65
CA GLY A 216 23.87 14.25 16.66
C GLY A 216 23.20 14.28 15.28
N LEU A 217 23.96 14.15 14.20
CA LEU A 217 23.44 14.19 12.82
C LEU A 217 23.37 12.77 12.25
N LYS A 218 22.30 12.43 11.55
CA LYS A 218 22.16 11.17 10.82
C LYS A 218 21.76 11.48 9.38
N LEU A 219 22.42 10.86 8.41
CA LEU A 219 22.12 11.03 6.98
C LEU A 219 21.69 9.70 6.39
N GLY A 220 20.55 9.69 5.72
CA GLY A 220 19.98 8.48 5.13
C GLY A 220 19.60 8.65 3.67
N ALA A 221 19.60 7.52 2.97
CA ALA A 221 19.11 7.38 1.61
C ALA A 221 18.32 6.08 1.48
N GLU A 222 17.23 6.14 0.74
CA GLU A 222 16.28 5.03 0.58
C GLU A 222 15.78 4.98 -0.87
N TRP A 223 15.52 3.76 -1.36
CA TRP A 223 14.92 3.51 -2.66
C TRP A 223 13.82 2.45 -2.53
N ASN A 224 12.63 2.76 -3.03
CA ASN A 224 11.51 1.86 -3.13
C ASN A 224 11.16 1.64 -4.60
N TYR A 225 10.80 0.39 -4.94
CA TYR A 225 10.22 0.02 -6.22
C TYR A 225 8.95 -0.81 -6.00
N GLY A 226 7.93 -0.61 -6.82
CA GLY A 226 6.75 -1.46 -6.91
C GLY A 226 6.38 -1.78 -8.36
N SER A 227 6.00 -3.02 -8.65
CA SER A 227 5.59 -3.44 -9.99
C SER A 227 4.15 -3.03 -10.33
N GLU A 228 3.74 -3.24 -11.58
CA GLU A 228 2.40 -2.95 -12.13
C GLU A 228 1.23 -3.29 -11.19
N TYR A 229 1.14 -4.53 -10.71
CA TYR A 229 0.04 -4.99 -9.83
C TYR A 229 0.37 -4.92 -8.33
N TRP A 230 1.37 -4.13 -7.93
CA TRP A 230 1.75 -4.00 -6.52
C TRP A 230 0.66 -3.36 -5.67
N ILE A 231 0.33 -4.01 -4.55
CA ILE A 231 -0.57 -3.50 -3.51
C ILE A 231 0.14 -3.61 -2.16
N ALA A 232 0.55 -2.48 -1.58
CA ALA A 232 1.29 -2.46 -0.31
C ALA A 232 0.43 -2.73 0.94
N MET A 233 -0.90 -2.61 0.87
CA MET A 233 -1.78 -2.70 2.06
C MET A 233 -1.43 -1.68 3.17
N ASN A 234 -1.07 -0.45 2.79
CA ASN A 234 -0.72 0.66 3.69
C ASN A 234 -1.69 1.87 3.61
N PRO A 235 -3.02 1.71 3.73
CA PRO A 235 -3.95 2.84 3.66
C PRO A 235 -3.71 3.89 4.75
N GLY A 236 -3.07 3.52 5.88
CA GLY A 236 -2.71 4.44 6.97
C GLY A 236 -1.42 5.24 6.78
N ASN A 237 -0.80 5.23 5.59
CA ASN A 237 0.47 5.92 5.38
C ASN A 237 0.38 7.45 5.63
N ASP A 238 1.45 8.01 6.18
CA ASP A 238 1.56 9.43 6.55
C ASP A 238 2.34 10.27 5.51
N ASP A 239 2.55 9.75 4.28
CA ASP A 239 3.25 10.52 3.25
C ASP A 239 2.32 11.61 2.69
N LEU A 240 2.85 12.83 2.47
CA LEU A 240 2.02 14.01 2.15
C LEU A 240 1.34 13.94 0.79
N PHE A 241 1.95 13.29 -0.19
CA PHE A 241 1.42 13.20 -1.55
C PHE A 241 0.72 11.86 -1.78
N LEU A 242 1.49 10.78 -1.87
CA LEU A 242 1.04 9.40 -2.01
C LEU A 242 1.99 8.50 -1.22
N GLY A 243 1.48 7.39 -0.69
CA GLY A 243 2.26 6.48 0.13
C GLY A 243 3.49 5.97 -0.62
N LYS A 244 4.69 6.35 -0.16
CA LYS A 244 5.98 6.00 -0.78
C LYS A 244 6.10 4.51 -1.10
N LEU A 245 5.59 3.67 -0.20
CA LEU A 245 5.72 2.22 -0.29
C LEU A 245 4.66 1.56 -1.18
N GLY A 246 3.63 2.31 -1.57
CA GLY A 246 2.55 1.87 -2.45
C GLY A 246 2.74 2.29 -3.91
N ALA A 247 3.82 3.01 -4.24
CA ALA A 247 4.11 3.46 -5.59
C ALA A 247 4.32 2.27 -6.55
N ARG A 248 3.73 2.37 -7.75
CA ARG A 248 4.00 1.51 -8.91
C ARG A 248 5.03 2.23 -9.80
N GLY A 249 6.29 1.88 -9.62
CA GLY A 249 7.44 2.63 -10.14
C GLY A 249 8.49 2.80 -9.06
N ASN A 250 9.25 3.89 -9.11
CA ASN A 250 10.40 4.16 -8.25
C ASN A 250 10.16 5.36 -7.33
N VAL A 251 10.64 5.24 -6.09
CA VAL A 251 10.72 6.39 -5.16
C VAL A 251 12.10 6.44 -4.53
N PHE A 252 12.78 7.57 -4.74
CA PHE A 252 14.08 7.87 -4.14
C PHE A 252 13.89 8.86 -2.99
N GLU A 253 14.58 8.64 -1.87
CA GLU A 253 14.56 9.56 -0.75
C GLU A 253 15.97 9.79 -0.22
N VAL A 254 16.27 11.05 0.10
CA VAL A 254 17.40 11.41 0.97
C VAL A 254 16.89 12.23 2.15
N TYR A 255 17.48 12.02 3.32
CA TYR A 255 17.06 12.74 4.52
C TYR A 255 18.19 12.96 5.50
N GLY A 256 18.03 14.02 6.30
CA GLY A 256 18.85 14.31 7.46
C GLY A 256 18.00 14.32 8.72
N ILE A 257 18.49 13.70 9.79
CA ILE A 257 17.92 13.76 11.14
C ILE A 257 18.92 14.44 12.05
N TYR A 258 18.49 15.47 12.75
CA TYR A 258 19.30 16.16 13.75
C TYR A 258 18.67 15.97 15.12
N ASP A 259 19.36 15.22 15.98
CA ASP A 259 18.96 15.00 17.36
C ASP A 259 19.12 16.31 18.14
N LEU A 260 18.02 16.80 18.70
CA LEU A 260 18.03 18.01 19.50
C LEU A 260 18.54 17.68 20.91
N PRO A 261 19.43 18.51 21.48
CA PRO A 261 19.96 18.32 22.84
C PRO A 261 18.87 18.68 23.86
N THR A 262 17.89 17.79 24.03
CA THR A 262 16.66 18.04 24.79
C THR A 262 16.73 17.63 26.25
N GLY A 263 17.74 16.83 26.63
CA GLY A 263 18.19 16.49 27.99
C GLY A 263 17.30 16.86 29.19
N GLU A 264 17.87 17.48 30.22
CA GLU A 264 17.14 17.85 31.45
C GLU A 264 16.07 18.94 31.24
N ALA A 265 16.05 19.60 30.08
CA ALA A 265 15.12 20.69 29.79
C ALA A 265 13.68 20.19 29.56
N ILE A 266 13.50 18.94 29.11
CA ILE A 266 12.19 18.33 28.87
C ILE A 266 12.02 17.05 29.71
N SER A 267 12.91 16.07 29.57
CA SER A 267 12.92 14.82 30.35
C SER A 267 14.17 14.01 29.98
N LYS A 268 14.77 13.32 30.97
CA LYS A 268 15.86 12.36 30.72
C LYS A 268 15.46 11.14 29.88
N TYR A 269 14.17 10.92 29.69
CA TYR A 269 13.62 9.86 28.82
C TYR A 269 13.13 10.41 27.48
N ALA A 270 13.08 11.74 27.33
CA ALA A 270 12.63 12.34 26.09
C ALA A 270 13.69 12.20 25.01
N LYS A 271 13.22 11.85 23.81
CA LYS A 271 13.99 11.97 22.58
C LYS A 271 13.29 12.93 21.66
N THR A 272 14.02 13.94 21.20
CA THR A 272 13.50 14.92 20.25
C THR A 272 14.48 15.10 19.11
N PHE A 273 13.96 15.13 17.89
CA PHE A 273 14.77 15.40 16.71
C PHE A 273 13.96 16.12 15.65
N ILE A 274 14.68 16.76 14.73
CA ILE A 274 14.13 17.31 13.50
C ILE A 274 14.55 16.41 12.35
N ARG A 275 13.64 16.15 11.42
CA ARG A 275 13.95 15.46 10.17
C ARG A 275 13.60 16.33 8.98
N LEU A 276 14.57 16.50 8.08
CA LEU A 276 14.38 17.11 6.76
C LEU A 276 14.57 16.02 5.71
N GLY A 277 13.60 15.85 4.82
CA GLY A 277 13.69 14.88 3.74
C GLY A 277 13.25 15.45 2.40
N TRP A 278 13.82 14.88 1.35
CA TRP A 278 13.37 15.07 -0.04
C TRP A 278 13.09 13.71 -0.66
N GLN A 279 11.95 13.60 -1.33
CA GLN A 279 11.49 12.41 -2.03
C GLN A 279 11.24 12.77 -3.51
N HIS A 280 11.68 11.90 -4.41
CA HIS A 280 11.40 11.96 -5.83
C HIS A 280 10.67 10.68 -6.25
N TYR A 281 9.49 10.85 -6.85
CA TYR A 281 8.64 9.79 -7.34
C TYR A 281 8.72 9.74 -8.86
N GLU A 282 8.90 8.55 -9.40
CA GLU A 282 8.81 8.22 -10.83
C GLU A 282 7.81 7.08 -10.95
N TYR A 283 6.63 7.35 -11.46
CA TYR A 283 5.58 6.34 -11.62
C TYR A 283 5.71 5.67 -12.98
N ASP A 284 5.79 4.35 -12.99
CA ASP A 284 5.74 3.54 -14.21
C ASP A 284 4.26 3.28 -14.59
N TYR A 285 3.38 3.19 -13.58
CA TYR A 285 1.97 2.86 -13.77
C TYR A 285 1.04 3.75 -12.93
N SER A 286 -0.16 3.99 -13.46
CA SER A 286 -1.21 4.71 -12.75
C SER A 286 -1.85 3.90 -11.60
N GLY A 287 -2.64 4.60 -10.77
CA GLY A 287 -3.51 3.96 -9.77
C GLY A 287 -2.77 3.28 -8.61
N SER A 288 -1.60 3.78 -8.21
CA SER A 288 -0.85 3.25 -7.05
C SER A 288 -1.76 3.01 -5.83
N MET A 289 -1.68 1.81 -5.24
CA MET A 289 -2.56 1.27 -4.19
C MET A 289 -4.02 0.98 -4.55
N ASP A 290 -4.50 1.32 -5.74
CA ASP A 290 -5.86 1.02 -6.18
C ASP A 290 -5.94 -0.41 -6.72
N TRP A 291 -6.84 -1.22 -6.17
CA TRP A 291 -7.13 -2.57 -6.65
C TRP A 291 -8.37 -2.63 -7.55
N ASN A 292 -9.00 -1.50 -7.85
CA ASN A 292 -10.20 -1.43 -8.69
C ASN A 292 -9.87 -1.14 -10.13
N ALA A 293 -9.05 -0.10 -10.38
CA ALA A 293 -8.74 0.35 -11.73
C ALA A 293 -7.47 -0.35 -12.26
N LYS A 294 -7.49 -0.70 -13.54
CA LYS A 294 -6.31 -1.18 -14.28
C LYS A 294 -5.12 -0.22 -14.04
N PRO A 295 -3.91 -0.72 -13.72
CA PRO A 295 -2.69 0.06 -13.83
C PRO A 295 -2.41 0.38 -15.30
N TYR A 296 -2.49 1.65 -15.69
CA TYR A 296 -2.12 2.06 -17.04
C TYR A 296 -0.63 2.37 -17.09
N ASP A 297 0.08 1.81 -18.07
CA ASP A 297 1.48 2.12 -18.37
C ASP A 297 1.60 3.58 -18.83
N LEU A 298 2.41 4.36 -18.11
CA LEU A 298 2.56 5.79 -18.38
C LEU A 298 3.55 6.07 -19.52
N ASP A 299 4.40 5.11 -19.87
CA ASP A 299 5.32 5.21 -21.00
C ASP A 299 4.66 4.75 -22.33
N ASP A 300 3.54 4.03 -22.27
CA ASP A 300 2.77 3.65 -23.46
C ASP A 300 1.78 4.74 -23.88
N SER A 301 1.97 5.28 -25.08
CA SER A 301 1.14 6.38 -25.60
C SER A 301 -0.35 6.05 -25.76
N ALA A 302 -0.70 4.79 -25.99
CA ALA A 302 -2.09 4.36 -26.12
C ALA A 302 -2.74 4.28 -24.73
N GLU A 303 -2.07 3.66 -23.76
CA GLU A 303 -2.56 3.58 -22.38
C GLU A 303 -2.61 4.96 -21.71
N LEU A 304 -1.60 5.81 -21.94
CA LEU A 304 -1.59 7.19 -21.48
C LEU A 304 -2.78 7.99 -22.06
N SER A 305 -3.16 7.73 -23.32
CA SER A 305 -4.34 8.34 -23.92
C SER A 305 -5.64 7.85 -23.28
N GLN A 306 -5.72 6.55 -22.94
CA GLN A 306 -6.88 5.96 -22.27
C GLN A 306 -7.07 6.55 -20.87
N ILE A 307 -6.02 6.60 -20.04
CA ILE A 307 -6.13 7.15 -18.68
C ILE A 307 -6.45 8.65 -18.71
N ASN A 308 -5.90 9.43 -19.66
CA ASN A 308 -6.24 10.84 -19.81
C ASN A 308 -7.73 11.08 -20.16
N MET A 309 -8.36 10.15 -20.90
CA MET A 309 -9.80 10.21 -21.14
C MET A 309 -10.60 9.96 -19.85
N VAL A 310 -10.22 8.94 -19.07
CA VAL A 310 -10.87 8.63 -17.78
C VAL A 310 -10.68 9.77 -16.78
N ASP A 311 -9.48 10.31 -16.71
CA ASP A 311 -9.12 11.44 -15.84
C ASP A 311 -9.90 12.70 -16.22
N GLY A 312 -9.99 13.01 -17.52
CA GLY A 312 -10.77 14.14 -18.01
C GLY A 312 -12.27 14.04 -17.69
N MET A 313 -12.82 12.83 -17.64
CA MET A 313 -14.22 12.59 -17.27
C MET A 313 -14.45 12.60 -15.75
N SER A 314 -13.48 12.13 -14.97
CA SER A 314 -13.57 12.02 -13.51
C SER A 314 -13.01 13.23 -12.75
N GLY A 315 -12.42 14.20 -13.45
CA GLY A 315 -11.75 15.35 -12.84
C GLY A 315 -10.47 14.99 -12.08
N ARG A 316 -9.86 13.85 -12.42
CA ARG A 316 -8.59 13.38 -11.86
C ARG A 316 -7.43 13.78 -12.78
N SER A 317 -6.21 13.62 -12.29
CA SER A 317 -5.00 13.82 -13.09
C SER A 317 -3.98 12.79 -12.67
N THR A 318 -3.54 12.00 -13.63
CA THR A 318 -2.39 11.12 -13.49
C THR A 318 -1.11 11.94 -13.47
N VAL A 319 -0.14 11.48 -12.69
CA VAL A 319 1.15 12.14 -12.48
C VAL A 319 2.24 11.12 -12.76
N GLU A 320 3.14 11.44 -13.68
CA GLU A 320 4.30 10.59 -14.02
C GLU A 320 5.45 10.79 -13.04
N SER A 321 5.59 11.99 -12.48
CA SER A 321 6.64 12.30 -11.51
C SER A 321 6.23 13.36 -10.51
N ALA A 322 6.75 13.26 -9.29
CA ALA A 322 6.49 14.23 -8.23
C ALA A 322 7.70 14.41 -7.32
N ASP A 323 7.88 15.64 -6.83
CA ASP A 323 8.87 15.98 -5.82
C ASP A 323 8.19 16.42 -4.53
N GLN A 324 8.69 15.94 -3.40
CA GLN A 324 8.23 16.34 -2.07
C GLN A 324 9.42 16.72 -1.20
N VAL A 325 9.32 17.86 -0.52
CA VAL A 325 10.20 18.24 0.59
C VAL A 325 9.36 18.32 1.85
N TYR A 326 9.84 17.72 2.94
CA TYR A 326 9.12 17.73 4.21
C TYR A 326 10.07 17.98 5.38
N LEU A 327 9.52 18.58 6.44
CA LEU A 327 10.20 18.81 7.71
C LEU A 327 9.29 18.29 8.83
N THR A 328 9.79 17.35 9.64
CA THR A 328 9.09 16.90 10.85
C THR A 328 9.86 17.27 12.11
N PHE A 329 9.10 17.47 13.18
CA PHE A 329 9.60 17.63 14.54
C PHE A 329 8.96 16.52 15.37
N GLU A 330 9.79 15.62 15.87
CA GLU A 330 9.35 14.43 16.61
C GLU A 330 9.75 14.54 18.07
N ALA A 331 8.84 14.18 18.98
CA ALA A 331 9.07 14.15 20.41
C ALA A 331 8.50 12.86 21.03
N TYR A 332 9.38 12.00 21.54
CA TYR A 332 9.04 10.81 22.30
C TYR A 332 9.31 11.07 23.78
N PHE A 333 8.49 10.49 24.67
CA PHE A 333 8.55 10.70 26.13
C PHE A 333 8.68 9.40 26.92
#